data_AF-A0A6V7WK05-F1
#
_entry.id   AF-A0A6V7WK05-F1
#
_cell.length_a   1.000
_cell.length_b   1.000
_cell.length_c   1.000
_cell.angle_alpha   90.00
_cell.angle_beta   90.00
_cell.angle_gamma   90.00
#
_symmetry.space_group_name_H-M   'P 1'
#
loop_
_entity.id
_entity.type
_entity.pdbx_description
1 polymer ?
#
loop_
_entity_poly.entity_id
_entity_poly.type
_entity_poly.pdbx_seq_one_letter_code
_entity_poly.pdbx_strand_id
1 'polypeptide(L)'
;MLIGEIYSTIIYCFATFGLFSNLFLIWLILRYTMKEMQVYSKILLQTCFVDIVGICMFFVSQPVYVSDNGVGTIWNYGPIHFLPNPWQCILLRINHFMMRVIAMNVCLYIIHLSLFYCCSVKPYENFFKYISYVANLKLNLNTNYY
;
A
#
# COMPACT_ATOMS: atom_id res chain seq x y z
N MET A 1 4.15 30.98 13.55
CA MET A 1 2.91 30.33 14.02
C MET A 1 2.08 29.75 12.84
N LEU A 2 1.82 30.52 11.78
CA LEU A 2 1.01 30.11 10.62
C LEU A 2 1.44 28.84 9.85
N ILE A 3 2.74 28.57 9.71
CA ILE A 3 3.23 27.43 8.90
C ILE A 3 2.89 26.07 9.53
N GLY A 4 2.91 25.95 10.86
CA GLY A 4 2.59 24.71 11.56
C GLY A 4 1.12 24.33 11.45
N GLU A 5 0.22 25.33 11.50
CA GLU A 5 -1.22 25.14 11.37
C GLU A 5 -1.60 24.72 9.94
N ILE A 6 -0.98 25.34 8.93
CA ILE A 6 -1.17 24.95 7.52
C ILE A 6 -0.70 23.51 7.30
N TYR A 7 0.47 23.15 7.82
CA TYR A 7 1.02 21.80 7.68
C TYR A 7 0.13 20.74 8.35
N SER A 8 -0.34 21.02 9.57
CA SER A 8 -1.27 20.16 10.29
C SER A 8 -2.58 19.96 9.52
N THR A 9 -3.12 21.04 8.95
CA THR A 9 -4.38 20.99 8.18
C THR A 9 -4.24 20.15 6.91
N ILE A 10 -3.15 20.35 6.15
CA ILE A 10 -2.86 19.59 4.94
C ILE A 10 -2.74 18.09 5.27
N ILE A 11 -2.00 17.76 6.32
CA ILE A 11 -1.87 16.39 6.81
C ILE A 11 -3.23 15.78 7.14
N TYR A 12 -4.09 16.51 7.83
CA TYR A 12 -5.41 16.03 8.23
C TYR A 12 -6.30 15.74 7.01
N CYS A 13 -6.23 16.60 5.99
CA CYS A 13 -6.92 16.38 4.72
C CYS A 13 -6.42 15.12 4.00
N PHE A 14 -5.10 14.90 3.92
CA PHE A 14 -4.56 13.68 3.31
C PHE A 14 -4.92 12.42 4.09
N ALA A 15 -4.89 12.48 5.42
CA ALA A 15 -5.23 11.36 6.28
C ALA A 15 -6.72 10.98 6.18
N THR A 16 -7.63 11.97 6.14
CA THR A 16 -9.07 11.72 5.93
C THR A 16 -9.35 11.16 4.53
N PHE A 17 -8.70 11.70 3.50
CA PHE A 17 -8.81 11.16 2.14
C PHE A 17 -8.31 9.70 2.07
N GLY A 18 -7.14 9.40 2.63
CA GLY A 18 -6.59 8.06 2.67
C GLY A 18 -7.48 7.06 3.41
N LEU A 19 -8.10 7.48 4.51
CA LEU A 19 -9.05 6.63 5.25
C LEU A 19 -10.28 6.32 4.42
N PHE A 20 -10.84 7.34 3.75
CA PHE A 20 -12.00 7.17 2.88
C PHE A 20 -11.67 6.25 1.69
N SER A 21 -10.53 6.43 1.04
CA SER A 21 -10.08 5.57 -0.05
C SER A 21 -9.90 4.11 0.39
N ASN A 22 -9.33 3.86 1.58
CA ASN A 22 -9.15 2.50 2.09
C ASN A 22 -10.49 1.83 2.46
N LEU A 23 -11.43 2.55 3.07
CA LEU A 23 -12.77 2.04 3.32
C LEU A 23 -13.51 1.74 2.02
N PHE A 24 -13.39 2.60 1.02
CA PHE A 24 -13.96 2.39 -0.31
C PHE A 24 -13.35 1.15 -0.99
N LEU A 25 -12.04 0.93 -0.87
CA LEU A 25 -11.37 -0.24 -1.41
C LEU A 25 -11.87 -1.52 -0.74
N ILE A 26 -11.98 -1.54 0.59
CA ILE A 26 -12.55 -2.67 1.34
C ILE A 26 -13.97 -2.97 0.86
N TRP A 27 -14.79 -1.94 0.69
CA TRP A 27 -16.15 -2.10 0.18
C TRP A 27 -16.19 -2.69 -1.23
N LEU A 28 -15.31 -2.24 -2.13
CA LEU A 28 -15.18 -2.81 -3.47
C LEU A 28 -14.73 -4.27 -3.45
N ILE A 29 -13.73 -4.60 -2.63
CA ILE A 29 -13.22 -5.96 -2.49
C ILE A 29 -14.34 -6.89 -2.01
N LEU A 30 -15.10 -6.48 -0.98
CA LEU A 30 -16.19 -7.30 -0.44
C LEU A 30 -17.34 -7.49 -1.44
N ARG A 31 -17.62 -6.50 -2.28
CA ARG A 31 -18.76 -6.53 -3.20
C ARG A 31 -18.47 -7.16 -4.56
N TYR A 32 -17.24 -7.00 -5.08
CA TYR A 32 -16.93 -7.32 -6.48
C TYR A 32 -15.82 -8.38 -6.67
N THR A 33 -15.28 -8.98 -5.60
CA THR A 33 -14.26 -10.02 -5.74
C THR A 33 -14.82 -11.33 -6.30
N MET A 34 -14.29 -11.76 -7.45
CA MET A 34 -14.56 -13.07 -8.06
C MET A 34 -13.80 -14.19 -7.32
N LYS A 35 -14.35 -15.42 -7.28
CA LYS A 35 -13.77 -16.56 -6.54
C LYS A 35 -12.34 -16.91 -6.94
N GLU A 36 -11.95 -16.66 -8.19
CA GLU A 36 -10.59 -16.96 -8.68
C GLU A 36 -9.50 -16.05 -8.09
N MET A 37 -9.85 -14.86 -7.59
CA MET A 37 -8.89 -13.87 -7.06
C MET A 37 -8.86 -13.79 -5.53
N GLN A 38 -9.35 -14.81 -4.83
CA GLN A 38 -9.49 -14.78 -3.37
C GLN A 38 -8.17 -14.66 -2.59
N VAL A 39 -7.04 -15.08 -3.16
CA VAL A 39 -5.72 -14.91 -2.50
C VAL A 39 -5.28 -13.45 -2.54
N TYR A 40 -5.46 -12.79 -3.68
CA TYR A 40 -5.11 -11.38 -3.86
C TYR A 40 -6.00 -10.47 -3.05
N SER A 41 -7.31 -10.74 -3.00
CA SER A 41 -8.24 -9.94 -2.20
C SER A 41 -7.91 -9.99 -0.71
N LYS A 42 -7.43 -11.12 -0.18
CA LYS A 42 -6.98 -11.24 1.21
C LYS A 42 -5.77 -10.37 1.51
N ILE A 43 -4.78 -10.35 0.61
CA ILE A 43 -3.58 -9.51 0.77
C ILE A 43 -3.97 -8.03 0.71
N LEU A 44 -4.82 -7.65 -0.26
CA LEU A 44 -5.30 -6.28 -0.43
C LEU A 44 -6.13 -5.80 0.78
N LEU A 45 -6.93 -6.70 1.36
CA LEU A 45 -7.69 -6.42 2.58
C LEU A 45 -6.77 -6.23 3.79
N GLN A 46 -5.72 -7.05 3.92
CA GLN A 46 -4.72 -6.89 4.99
C GLN A 46 -3.99 -5.55 4.89
N THR A 47 -3.60 -5.14 3.68
CA THR A 47 -2.94 -3.83 3.49
C THR A 47 -3.88 -2.68 3.84
N CYS A 48 -5.15 -2.70 3.41
CA CYS A 48 -6.10 -1.67 3.79
C CYS A 48 -6.36 -1.61 5.29
N PHE A 49 -6.38 -2.77 5.98
CA PHE A 49 -6.53 -2.79 7.43
C PHE A 49 -5.31 -2.17 8.13
N VAL A 50 -4.09 -2.51 7.69
CA VAL A 50 -2.86 -1.91 8.22
C VAL A 50 -2.82 -0.40 7.94
N ASP A 51 -3.26 0.04 6.77
CA ASP A 51 -3.30 1.47 6.42
C ASP A 51 -4.31 2.23 7.29
N ILE A 52 -5.49 1.67 7.56
CA ILE A 52 -6.46 2.28 8.48
C ILE A 52 -5.86 2.41 9.88
N VAL A 53 -5.24 1.35 10.41
CA VAL A 53 -4.58 1.40 11.73
C VAL A 53 -3.45 2.43 11.72
N GLY A 54 -2.66 2.49 10.65
CA GLY A 54 -1.60 3.47 10.43
C GLY A 54 -2.11 4.90 10.48
N ILE A 55 -3.17 5.20 9.73
CA ILE A 55 -3.81 6.53 9.70
C ILE A 55 -4.36 6.90 11.07
N CYS A 56 -5.02 5.97 11.78
CA CYS A 56 -5.50 6.20 13.15
C CYS A 56 -4.34 6.52 14.11
N MET A 57 -3.24 5.78 14.04
CA MET A 57 -2.05 6.05 14.85
C MET A 57 -1.40 7.39 14.49
N PHE A 58 -1.45 7.79 13.22
CA PHE A 58 -0.95 9.09 12.76
C PHE A 58 -1.79 10.26 13.31
N PHE A 59 -3.11 10.09 13.41
CA PHE A 59 -4.00 11.04 14.08
C PHE A 59 -3.68 11.19 15.57
N VAL A 60 -3.39 10.06 16.23
CA VAL A 60 -3.07 10.05 17.65
C VAL A 60 -1.72 10.69 17.87
N SER A 61 -0.67 10.24 17.17
CA SER A 61 0.69 10.78 17.23
C SER A 61 1.02 11.53 15.95
N GLN A 62 0.82 12.85 15.97
CA GLN A 62 1.39 13.76 14.98
C GLN A 62 2.73 14.33 15.49
N PRO A 63 3.87 13.67 15.26
CA PRO A 63 5.17 14.25 15.58
C PRO A 63 5.55 15.29 14.52
N VAL A 64 5.85 16.50 14.96
CA VAL A 64 6.42 17.57 14.15
C VAL A 64 7.86 17.76 14.60
N TYR A 65 8.79 17.56 13.67
CA TYR A 65 10.21 17.77 13.92
C TYR A 65 10.51 19.27 13.80
N VAL A 66 10.90 19.89 14.91
CA VAL A 66 11.25 21.31 15.00
C VAL A 66 12.71 21.42 15.44
N SER A 67 13.52 22.18 14.70
CA SER A 67 14.87 22.53 15.17
C SER A 67 14.74 23.72 16.11
N ASP A 68 14.97 23.49 17.40
CA ASP A 68 14.98 24.55 18.41
C ASP A 68 16.43 24.74 18.84
N ASN A 69 16.98 25.93 18.60
CA ASN A 69 18.39 26.27 18.85
C ASN A 69 19.43 25.30 18.24
N GLY A 70 19.14 24.73 17.06
CA GLY A 70 20.03 23.78 16.38
C GLY A 70 19.95 22.35 16.91
N VAL A 71 19.07 22.08 17.89
CA VAL A 71 18.77 20.74 18.39
C VAL A 71 17.43 20.30 17.83
N GLY A 72 17.39 19.13 17.20
CA GLY A 72 16.14 18.54 16.70
C GLY A 72 15.25 18.13 17.88
N THR A 73 14.14 18.84 18.06
CA THR A 73 13.09 18.53 19.05
C THR A 73 11.85 17.98 18.35
N ILE A 74 11.14 17.06 18.99
CA ILE A 74 9.91 16.46 18.44
C ILE A 74 8.73 17.01 19.23
N TRP A 75 7.90 17.79 18.56
CA TRP A 75 6.68 18.36 19.13
C TRP A 75 5.52 17.43 18.77
N ASN A 76 4.85 16.85 19.76
CA ASN A 76 3.68 16.01 19.54
C ASN A 76 2.42 16.88 19.56
N TYR A 77 1.77 17.10 18.42
CA TYR A 77 0.58 17.95 18.33
C TYR A 77 -0.75 17.19 18.43
N GLY A 78 -0.71 15.87 18.60
CA GLY A 78 -1.91 15.04 18.80
C GLY A 78 -2.38 14.98 20.26
N PRO A 79 -3.50 14.27 20.55
CA PRO A 79 -4.04 14.11 21.91
C PRO A 79 -3.05 13.51 22.92
N ILE A 80 -1.95 12.91 22.45
CA ILE A 80 -0.85 12.43 23.30
C ILE A 80 -0.08 13.55 24.00
N HIS A 81 -0.18 14.79 23.51
CA HIS A 81 0.44 15.93 24.17
C HIS A 81 -0.04 16.08 25.64
N PHE A 82 -1.26 15.62 25.94
CA PHE A 82 -1.82 15.64 27.29
C PHE A 82 -1.39 14.46 28.18
N LEU A 83 -0.74 13.43 27.60
CA LEU A 83 -0.26 12.28 28.36
C LEU A 83 1.13 12.54 28.97
N PRO A 84 1.43 11.97 30.15
CA PRO A 84 2.75 12.12 30.75
C PRO A 84 3.85 11.44 29.91
N ASN A 85 5.07 12.01 29.97
CA ASN A 85 6.26 11.66 29.18
C ASN A 85 6.47 10.17 28.83
N PRO A 86 6.34 9.18 29.75
CA PRO A 86 6.58 7.78 29.39
C PRO A 86 5.61 7.26 28.31
N TRP A 87 4.35 7.68 28.34
CA TRP A 87 3.35 7.27 27.35
C TRP A 87 3.58 7.91 25.99
N GLN A 88 4.04 9.16 25.97
CA GLN A 88 4.41 9.85 24.74
C GLN A 88 5.55 9.12 24.01
N CYS A 89 6.60 8.70 24.74
CA CYS A 89 7.70 7.95 24.16
C CYS A 89 7.28 6.59 23.60
N ILE A 90 6.40 5.87 24.31
CA ILE A 90 5.88 4.56 23.86
C ILE A 90 5.07 4.74 22.58
N LEU A 91 4.14 5.69 22.55
CA LEU A 91 3.29 5.92 21.38
C LEU A 91 4.07 6.43 20.17
N LEU A 92 5.09 7.26 20.38
CA LEU A 92 6.02 7.68 19.32
C LEU A 92 6.80 6.49 18.74
N ARG A 93 7.28 5.56 19.60
CA ARG A 93 7.95 4.32 19.18
C ARG A 93 7.02 3.43 18.36
N ILE A 94 5.77 3.27 18.78
CA ILE A 94 4.75 2.49 18.06
C ILE A 94 4.45 3.16 16.72
N ASN A 95 4.30 4.48 16.67
CA ASN A 95 4.07 5.20 15.42
C ASN A 95 5.21 5.00 14.41
N HIS A 96 6.46 5.11 14.88
CA HIS A 96 7.63 4.86 14.04
C HIS A 96 7.70 3.41 13.53
N PHE A 97 7.34 2.45 14.39
CA PHE A 97 7.26 1.03 14.02
C PHE A 97 6.18 0.80 12.95
N MET A 98 4.99 1.37 13.14
CA MET A 98 3.88 1.26 12.19
C MET A 98 4.24 1.89 10.83
N MET A 99 4.89 3.05 10.81
CA MET A 99 5.37 3.68 9.57
C MET A 99 6.36 2.79 8.81
N ARG A 100 7.23 2.05 9.51
CA ARG A 100 8.12 1.06 8.89
C ARG A 100 7.36 -0.14 8.33
N VAL A 101 6.37 -0.65 9.06
CA VAL A 101 5.52 -1.77 8.61
C VAL A 101 4.74 -1.37 7.36
N ILE A 102 4.17 -0.17 7.31
CA ILE A 102 3.46 0.38 6.15
C ILE A 102 4.41 0.51 4.95
N ALA A 103 5.60 1.11 5.14
CA ALA A 103 6.59 1.23 4.08
C ALA A 103 7.04 -0.13 3.52
N MET A 104 7.30 -1.10 4.40
CA MET A 104 7.66 -2.47 4.00
C MET A 104 6.52 -3.18 3.26
N ASN A 105 5.26 -2.99 3.68
CA ASN A 105 4.10 -3.54 2.98
C ASN A 105 3.93 -2.94 1.58
N VAL A 106 4.14 -1.64 1.42
CA VAL A 106 4.15 -0.98 0.10
C VAL A 106 5.27 -1.55 -0.78
N CYS A 107 6.47 -1.71 -0.24
CA CYS A 107 7.60 -2.31 -0.97
C CYS A 107 7.31 -3.77 -1.38
N LEU A 108 6.76 -4.58 -0.48
CA LEU A 108 6.38 -5.96 -0.77
C LEU A 108 5.29 -6.03 -1.84
N TYR A 109 4.33 -5.12 -1.81
CA TYR A 109 3.29 -5.01 -2.85
C TYR A 109 3.89 -4.71 -4.22
N ILE A 110 4.81 -3.73 -4.31
CA ILE A 110 5.51 -3.39 -5.55
C ILE A 110 6.33 -4.58 -6.08
N ILE A 111 7.04 -5.30 -5.20
CA ILE A 111 7.81 -6.50 -5.55
C ILE A 111 6.87 -7.61 -6.05
N HIS A 112 5.73 -7.81 -5.41
CA HIS A 112 4.77 -8.84 -5.81
C HIS A 112 4.07 -8.52 -7.13
N LEU A 113 3.78 -7.24 -7.38
CA LEU A 113 3.23 -6.74 -8.65
C LEU A 113 4.25 -6.90 -9.78
N SER A 114 5.51 -6.54 -9.54
CA SER A 114 6.58 -6.68 -10.53
C SER A 114 6.91 -8.15 -10.83
N LEU A 115 6.93 -9.02 -9.83
CA LEU A 115 7.02 -10.48 -10.02
C LEU A 115 5.82 -11.04 -10.79
N PHE A 116 4.60 -10.58 -10.50
CA PHE A 116 3.41 -11.01 -11.23
C PHE A 116 3.44 -10.58 -12.70
N TYR A 117 3.85 -9.34 -13.00
CA TYR A 117 4.07 -8.89 -14.37
C TYR A 117 5.16 -9.71 -15.07
N CYS A 118 6.27 -9.98 -14.39
CA CYS A 118 7.38 -10.75 -14.95
C CYS A 118 7.01 -12.24 -15.18
N CYS A 119 6.21 -12.82 -14.29
CA CYS A 119 5.73 -14.20 -14.37
C CYS A 119 4.47 -14.37 -15.24
N SER A 120 3.66 -13.34 -15.46
CA SER A 120 2.52 -13.41 -16.39
C SER A 120 2.96 -13.16 -17.82
N VAL A 121 3.94 -12.28 -18.09
CA VAL A 121 4.38 -12.01 -19.48
C VAL A 121 5.11 -13.20 -20.12
N LYS A 122 5.91 -13.97 -19.37
CA LYS A 122 6.66 -15.13 -19.88
C LYS A 122 5.81 -16.33 -20.38
N PRO A 123 4.72 -16.76 -19.73
CA PRO A 123 3.90 -17.86 -20.22
C PRO A 123 3.07 -17.49 -21.46
N TYR A 124 2.65 -16.22 -21.62
CA TYR A 124 1.91 -15.80 -22.81
C TYR A 124 2.77 -15.74 -24.08
N GLU A 125 4.04 -15.34 -23.99
CA GLU A 125 4.97 -15.42 -25.14
C GLU A 125 5.22 -16.86 -25.61
N ASN A 126 5.37 -17.80 -24.66
CA ASN A 126 5.58 -19.20 -24.99
C ASN A 126 4.30 -19.86 -25.54
N PHE A 127 3.12 -19.47 -25.03
CA PHE A 127 1.83 -19.95 -25.53
C PHE A 127 1.55 -19.45 -26.96
N PHE A 128 1.85 -18.19 -27.26
CA PHE A 128 1.70 -17.65 -28.62
C PHE A 128 2.68 -18.30 -29.61
N LYS A 129 3.93 -18.56 -29.20
CA LYS A 129 4.89 -19.33 -30.02
C LYS A 129 4.39 -20.75 -30.28
N TYR A 130 3.82 -21.42 -29.29
CA TYR A 130 3.26 -22.76 -29.45
C TYR A 130 2.06 -22.78 -30.41
N ILE A 131 1.12 -21.84 -30.27
CA ILE A 131 -0.02 -21.71 -31.19
C ILE A 131 0.45 -21.41 -32.62
N SER A 132 1.43 -20.51 -32.80
CA SER A 132 1.98 -20.18 -34.11
C SER A 132 2.70 -21.39 -34.76
N TYR A 133 3.37 -22.21 -33.95
CA TYR A 133 4.00 -23.45 -34.42
C TYR A 133 2.96 -24.49 -34.86
N VAL A 134 1.91 -24.71 -34.06
CA VAL A 134 0.82 -25.66 -34.36
C VAL A 134 0.03 -25.21 -35.60
N ALA A 135 -0.22 -23.91 -35.78
CA ALA A 135 -0.89 -23.36 -36.95
C ALA A 135 -0.09 -23.57 -38.24
N ASN A 136 1.23 -23.35 -38.20
CA ASN A 136 2.12 -23.60 -39.34
C ASN A 136 2.22 -25.10 -39.70
N LEU A 137 2.19 -25.98 -38.71
CA LEU A 137 2.23 -27.43 -38.94
C LEU A 137 0.96 -27.93 -39.66
N LYS A 138 -0.21 -27.36 -39.32
CA LYS A 138 -1.49 -27.68 -39.95
C LYS A 138 -1.58 -27.19 -41.40
N LEU A 139 -0.97 -26.03 -41.71
CA LEU A 139 -0.87 -25.51 -43.07
C LEU A 139 0.05 -26.36 -43.96
N ASN A 140 1.22 -26.78 -43.45
CA ASN A 140 2.15 -27.63 -44.19
C ASN A 140 1.65 -29.06 -44.43
N LEU A 141 0.78 -29.57 -43.55
CA LEU A 141 0.15 -30.87 -43.78
C LEU A 141 -0.90 -30.79 -44.89
N ASN A 142 -1.66 -29.70 -45.01
CA ASN A 142 -2.68 -29.56 -46.06
C ASN A 142 -2.11 -29.34 -47.47
N THR A 143 -0.88 -28.85 -47.61
CA THR A 143 -0.23 -28.66 -48.92
C THR A 143 0.42 -29.91 -49.49
N ASN A 144 0.58 -30.98 -48.71
CA ASN A 144 1.19 -32.24 -49.16
C ASN A 144 0.17 -33.32 -49.58
N TYR A 145 -1.14 -33.00 -49.60
CA TYR A 145 -2.21 -33.90 -50.03
C TYR A 145 -2.86 -33.49 -51.36
N TYR A 146 -2.21 -32.62 -52.15
CA TYR A 146 -2.60 -32.27 -53.52
C TYR A 146 -1.49 -32.59 -54.50
#